data_AF-A0A9D7WYU6-F1
#
_entry.id   AF-A0A9D7WYU6-F1
#
_cell.length_a   1.000
_cell.length_b   1.000
_cell.length_c   1.000
_cell.angle_alpha   90.00
_cell.angle_beta   90.00
_cell.angle_gamma   90.00
#
_symmetry.space_group_name_H-M   'P 1'
#
loop_
_entity.id
_entity.type
_entity.pdbx_description
1 polymer ?
#
loop_
_entity_poly.entity_id
_entity_poly.type
_entity_poly.pdbx_seq_one_letter_code
_entity_poly.pdbx_strand_id
1 'polypeptide(L)'
;CIVIGAVAPTPKISDQAVESLKGKKVHELTEDSPSLEEAGDAAVRDSIPIDDIRGGAQFRRDVLKVLTKRAILRAIKNTEIGN
;
A
#
# COMPACT_ATOMS: atom_id res chain seq x y z
N CYS A 1 0.06 9.48 4.79
CA CYS A 1 1.19 8.62 5.22
C CYS A 1 0.76 7.16 5.05
N ILE A 2 1.65 6.28 4.56
CA ILE A 2 1.39 4.83 4.41
C ILE A 2 2.38 4.09 5.30
N VAL A 3 1.84 3.22 6.17
CA VAL A 3 2.61 2.40 7.12
C VAL A 3 2.29 0.93 6.86
N ILE A 4 3.32 0.10 6.74
CA ILE A 4 3.21 -1.34 6.49
C ILE A 4 3.62 -2.13 7.75
N GLY A 5 2.86 -3.17 8.07
CA GLY A 5 3.07 -3.99 9.26
C GLY A 5 3.04 -5.48 8.93
N ALA A 6 3.68 -6.30 9.77
CA ALA A 6 3.82 -7.75 9.59
C ALA A 6 4.54 -8.20 8.28
N VAL A 7 5.25 -7.26 7.64
CA VAL A 7 6.03 -7.43 6.40
C VAL A 7 7.42 -6.79 6.52
N ALA A 8 7.86 -6.51 7.75
CA ALA A 8 9.17 -5.99 8.14
C ALA A 8 9.39 -6.30 9.64
N PRO A 9 10.63 -6.23 10.18
CA PRO A 9 10.92 -6.50 11.59
C PRO A 9 10.16 -5.59 12.57
N THR A 10 9.87 -4.36 12.16
CA THR A 10 9.04 -3.38 12.89
C THR A 10 8.04 -2.75 11.92
N PRO A 11 6.95 -2.13 12.42
CA PRO A 11 6.13 -1.26 11.57
C PRO A 11 7.02 -0.25 10.85
N LYS A 12 6.84 -0.12 9.54
CA LYS A 12 7.71 0.69 8.67
C LYS A 12 6.86 1.64 7.86
N ILE A 13 7.33 2.88 7.75
CA ILE A 13 6.79 3.84 6.77
C ILE A 13 7.26 3.41 5.38
N SER A 14 6.31 3.34 4.45
CA SER A 14 6.56 3.01 3.04
C SER A 14 6.83 4.31 2.27
N ASP A 15 8.09 4.74 2.28
CA ASP A 15 8.51 6.01 1.69
C ASP A 15 8.27 6.05 0.18
N GLN A 16 8.52 4.94 -0.52
CA GLN A 16 8.29 4.86 -1.97
C GLN A 16 6.81 4.94 -2.31
N ALA A 17 5.93 4.29 -1.53
CA ALA A 17 4.49 4.36 -1.76
C ALA A 17 3.91 5.74 -1.39
N VAL A 18 4.50 6.42 -0.41
CA VAL A 18 4.14 7.82 -0.12
C VAL A 18 4.54 8.72 -1.28
N GLU A 19 5.75 8.55 -1.82
CA GLU A 19 6.26 9.36 -2.93
C GLU A 19 5.46 9.13 -4.22
N SER A 20 5.07 7.89 -4.53
CA SER A 20 4.31 7.58 -5.76
C SER A 20 2.95 8.28 -5.84
N LEU A 21 2.38 8.65 -4.70
CA LEU A 21 1.09 9.35 -4.60
C LEU A 21 1.23 10.87 -4.49
N LYS A 22 2.42 11.42 -4.23
CA LYS A 22 2.59 12.87 -4.10
C LYS A 22 2.24 13.56 -5.41
N GLY A 23 1.48 14.66 -5.30
CA GLY A 23 1.04 15.46 -6.45
C GLY A 23 -0.06 14.80 -7.30
N LYS A 24 -0.47 13.56 -7.01
CA LYS A 24 -1.61 12.93 -7.69
C LYS A 24 -2.92 13.51 -7.20
N LYS A 25 -3.87 13.70 -8.10
CA LYS A 25 -5.21 14.17 -7.73
C LYS A 25 -6.05 12.97 -7.28
N VAL A 26 -6.90 13.18 -6.26
CA VAL A 26 -7.71 12.11 -5.67
C VAL A 26 -8.61 11.41 -6.69
N HIS A 27 -9.22 12.15 -7.63
CA HIS A 27 -10.07 11.57 -8.68
C HIS A 27 -9.33 10.70 -9.70
N GLU A 28 -7.99 10.79 -9.76
CA GLU A 28 -7.16 9.95 -10.63
C GLU A 28 -6.84 8.60 -9.97
N LEU A 29 -7.12 8.44 -8.68
CA LEU A 29 -6.83 7.24 -7.88
C LEU A 29 -8.03 6.29 -7.86
N THR A 30 -8.34 5.69 -9.00
CA THR A 30 -9.36 4.64 -9.14
C THR A 30 -8.77 3.24 -8.96
N GLU A 31 -9.62 2.23 -8.80
CA GLU A 31 -9.22 0.82 -8.55
C GLU A 31 -8.24 0.27 -9.60
N ASP A 32 -8.44 0.65 -10.86
CA ASP A 32 -7.62 0.22 -12.00
C ASP A 32 -6.59 1.27 -12.43
N SER A 33 -6.39 2.33 -11.63
CA SER A 33 -5.46 3.40 -12.01
C SER A 33 -3.99 2.94 -11.95
N PRO A 34 -3.16 3.31 -12.92
CA PRO A 34 -1.72 3.00 -12.89
C PRO A 34 -1.02 3.58 -11.66
N SER A 35 -1.48 4.74 -11.16
CA SER A 35 -0.95 5.37 -9.95
C SER A 35 -1.20 4.51 -8.71
N LEU A 36 -2.39 3.90 -8.60
CA LEU A 36 -2.72 3.01 -7.48
C LEU A 36 -1.93 1.70 -7.57
N GLU A 37 -1.75 1.18 -8.78
CA GLU A 37 -0.92 0.00 -9.03
C GLU A 37 0.53 0.23 -8.60
N GLU A 38 1.13 1.35 -9.04
CA GLU A 38 2.48 1.74 -8.64
C GLU A 38 2.62 1.95 -7.13
N ALA A 39 1.60 2.49 -6.44
CA ALA A 39 1.63 2.61 -4.98
C ALA A 39 1.65 1.24 -4.29
N GLY A 40 0.93 0.25 -4.83
CA GLY A 40 0.99 -1.12 -4.35
C GLY A 40 2.38 -1.75 -4.56
N ASP A 41 2.96 -1.59 -5.75
CA ASP A 41 4.30 -2.11 -6.06
C ASP A 41 5.39 -1.42 -5.25
N ALA A 42 5.29 -0.11 -5.05
CA ALA A 42 6.19 0.65 -4.20
C ALA A 42 6.18 0.16 -2.75
N ALA A 43 5.01 -0.16 -2.19
CA ALA A 43 4.91 -0.75 -0.86
C ALA A 43 5.55 -2.14 -0.78
N VAL A 44 5.46 -2.94 -1.84
CA VAL A 44 6.16 -4.23 -1.93
C VAL A 44 7.67 -4.02 -1.92
N ARG A 45 8.20 -3.05 -2.67
CA ARG A 45 9.64 -2.74 -2.69
C ARG A 45 10.18 -2.28 -1.34
N ASP A 46 9.35 -1.62 -0.53
CA ASP A 46 9.71 -1.21 0.83
C ASP A 46 9.61 -2.33 1.88
N SER A 47 9.07 -3.50 1.52
CA SER A 47 8.85 -4.61 2.44
C SER A 47 10.07 -5.53 2.58
N ILE A 48 10.22 -6.12 3.77
CA ILE A 48 11.29 -7.09 4.11
C ILE A 48 10.65 -8.30 4.82
N PRO A 49 9.76 -9.06 4.16
CA PRO A 49 9.07 -10.18 4.79
C PRO A 49 9.96 -11.40 4.91
N ILE A 50 9.65 -12.24 5.89
CA ILE A 50 10.26 -13.56 6.11
C ILE A 50 9.25 -14.66 5.75
N ASP A 51 9.76 -15.87 5.53
CA ASP A 51 8.95 -17.07 5.51
C ASP A 51 8.67 -17.53 6.95
N ASP A 52 7.42 -17.88 7.25
CA ASP A 52 7.05 -18.53 8.51
C ASP A 52 5.79 -19.41 8.37
N ILE A 53 5.34 -20.00 9.48
CA ILE A 53 4.16 -20.90 9.52
C ILE A 53 2.85 -20.23 9.10
N ARG A 54 2.78 -18.90 9.04
CA ARG A 54 1.59 -18.13 8.67
C ARG A 54 1.60 -17.78 7.17
N GLY A 55 2.70 -18.04 6.47
CA GLY A 55 2.82 -17.87 5.02
C GLY A 55 4.21 -17.43 4.59
N GLY A 56 4.53 -17.72 3.32
CA GLY A 56 5.80 -17.36 2.71
C GLY A 56 5.96 -15.86 2.41
N ALA A 57 7.19 -15.43 2.24
CA ALA A 57 7.58 -14.06 1.95
C ALA A 57 6.92 -13.54 0.67
N GLN A 58 6.82 -14.37 -0.37
CA GLN A 58 6.16 -13.99 -1.62
C GLN A 58 4.65 -13.76 -1.43
N PHE A 59 3.97 -14.69 -0.76
CA PHE A 59 2.55 -14.55 -0.46
C PHE A 59 2.26 -13.26 0.32
N ARG A 60 3.12 -12.91 1.29
CA ARG A 60 3.03 -11.65 2.05
C ARG A 60 3.18 -10.42 1.16
N ARG A 61 4.08 -10.44 0.17
CA ARG A 61 4.23 -9.36 -0.82
C ARG A 61 2.96 -9.21 -1.67
N ASP A 62 2.40 -10.31 -2.14
CA ASP A 62 1.19 -10.30 -2.97
C ASP A 62 0.00 -9.72 -2.19
N VAL A 63 -0.18 -10.15 -0.94
CA VAL A 63 -1.21 -9.61 -0.04
C VAL A 63 -0.98 -8.14 0.24
N LEU A 64 0.27 -7.73 0.52
CA LEU A 64 0.62 -6.35 0.81
C LEU A 64 0.25 -5.41 -0.35
N LYS A 65 0.55 -5.81 -1.60
CA LYS A 65 0.19 -5.04 -2.80
C LYS A 65 -1.31 -4.77 -2.83
N VAL A 66 -2.13 -5.81 -2.66
CA VAL A 66 -3.60 -5.69 -2.67
C VAL A 66 -4.11 -4.84 -1.51
N LEU A 67 -3.61 -5.06 -0.29
CA LEU A 67 -4.06 -4.33 0.90
C LEU A 67 -3.69 -2.85 0.85
N THR A 68 -2.52 -2.51 0.31
CA THR A 68 -2.09 -1.11 0.15
C THR A 68 -3.07 -0.35 -0.73
N LYS A 69 -3.41 -0.91 -1.90
CA LYS A 69 -4.39 -0.31 -2.82
C LYS A 69 -5.76 -0.13 -2.17
N ARG A 70 -6.26 -1.16 -1.49
CA ARG A 70 -7.54 -1.12 -0.77
C ARG A 70 -7.54 -0.08 0.36
N ALA A 71 -6.45 0.05 1.10
CA ALA A 71 -6.31 1.01 2.18
C ALA A 71 -6.35 2.45 1.65
N ILE A 72 -5.67 2.74 0.53
CA ILE A 72 -5.69 4.05 -0.13
C ILE A 72 -7.12 4.40 -0.57
N LEU A 73 -7.80 3.50 -1.29
CA LEU A 73 -9.18 3.72 -1.73
C LEU A 73 -10.14 3.95 -0.55
N ARG A 74 -9.97 3.19 0.53
CA ARG A 74 -10.77 3.37 1.76
C ARG A 74 -10.49 4.71 2.43
N ALA A 75 -9.23 5.15 2.46
CA ALA A 75 -8.86 6.46 2.99
C ALA A 75 -9.52 7.59 2.19
N ILE A 76 -9.49 7.50 0.85
CA ILE A 76 -10.18 8.45 -0.04
C ILE A 76 -11.68 8.50 0.26
N LYS A 77 -12.35 7.34 0.29
CA LYS A 77 -13.78 7.25 0.60
C LYS A 77 -14.14 7.87 1.95
N ASN A 78 -13.29 7.68 2.97
CA ASN A 78 -13.53 8.27 4.28
C ASN A 78 -13.45 9.81 4.28
N THR A 79 -12.71 10.43 3.36
CA THR A 79 -12.70 11.90 3.23
C THR A 79 -13.97 12.45 2.59
N GLU A 80 -14.68 11.66 1.80
CA GLU A 80 -15.93 12.07 1.14
C GLU A 80 -17.13 12.04 2.09
N ILE A 81 -17.11 11.16 3.10
CA ILE A 81 -18.20 10.99 4.08
C ILE A 81 -18.21 12.10 5.16
N GLY A 82 -17.08 12.79 5.33
CA GLY A 82 -16.91 13.85 6.33
C GLY A 82 -17.28 15.27 5.86
N ASN A 83 -17.77 15.43 4.63
CA ASN A 83 -18.24 16.69 4.06
C ASN A 83 -19.76 16.73 3.95
#